data_AF-A0A839YZH7-F1
#
_entry.id   AF-A0A839YZH7-F1
#
_cell.length_a   1.000
_cell.length_b   1.000
_cell.length_c   1.000
_cell.angle_alpha   90.00
_cell.angle_beta   90.00
_cell.angle_gamma   90.00
#
_symmetry.space_group_name_H-M   'P 1'
#
loop_
_entity.id
_entity.type
_entity.pdbx_description
1 polymer ?
#
loop_
_entity_poly.entity_id
_entity_poly.type
_entity_poly.pdbx_seq_one_letter_code
_entity_poly.pdbx_strand_id
1 'polypeptide(L)'
;MLDKSEDPQQFDADKGIGDMLGKVVADARELAEAEVELAKVKALSHANRYRRPAILLGAALLFAIAGVVALILTIGAALATLIGPLGGGLIATLIALAIAGGLAMWAKSSLENIE
;
A
#
# COMPACT_ATOMS: atom_id res chain seq x y z
N MET A 1 -27.45 82.05 -17.10
CA MET A 1 -28.06 80.72 -16.97
C MET A 1 -27.35 79.82 -17.97
N LEU A 2 -26.48 78.93 -17.49
CA LEU A 2 -25.63 77.91 -18.15
C LEU A 2 -24.42 77.77 -17.19
N ASP A 3 -23.93 76.63 -16.75
CA ASP A 3 -24.23 75.23 -17.02
C ASP A 3 -23.57 74.42 -15.87
N LYS A 4 -24.32 73.43 -15.38
CA LYS A 4 -23.90 72.16 -14.76
C LYS A 4 -22.70 72.15 -13.80
N SER A 5 -23.04 72.01 -12.52
CA SER A 5 -22.18 71.48 -11.46
C SER A 5 -21.46 70.21 -11.90
N GLU A 6 -20.13 70.26 -11.91
CA GLU A 6 -19.26 69.10 -12.02
C GLU A 6 -19.50 68.21 -10.80
N ASP A 7 -20.05 67.02 -11.05
CA ASP A 7 -20.20 65.96 -10.07
C ASP A 7 -18.80 65.40 -9.79
N PRO A 8 -18.26 65.50 -8.55
CA PRO A 8 -16.96 64.92 -8.27
C PRO A 8 -17.10 63.41 -8.43
N GLN A 9 -16.39 62.84 -9.41
CA GLN A 9 -16.27 61.40 -9.54
C GLN A 9 -15.74 60.84 -8.22
N GLN A 10 -16.65 60.28 -7.44
CA GLN A 10 -16.37 59.51 -6.24
C GLN A 10 -15.68 58.23 -6.71
N PHE A 11 -14.37 58.30 -6.87
CA PHE A 11 -13.53 57.12 -7.02
C PHE A 11 -13.60 56.36 -5.69
N ASP A 12 -14.43 55.32 -5.65
CA ASP A 12 -14.44 54.28 -4.61
C ASP A 12 -13.10 53.51 -4.64
N ALA A 13 -12.01 54.16 -4.25
CA ALA A 13 -10.67 53.57 -4.18
C ALA A 13 -10.61 52.35 -3.22
N ASP A 14 -11.53 52.29 -2.26
CA ASP A 14 -11.69 51.17 -1.34
C ASP A 14 -12.13 49.86 -2.03
N LYS A 15 -12.72 49.92 -3.24
CA LYS A 15 -13.07 48.72 -4.02
C LYS A 15 -11.90 48.08 -4.76
N GLY A 16 -10.77 48.76 -4.96
CA GLY A 16 -9.65 48.22 -5.76
C GLY A 16 -8.69 47.32 -4.97
N ILE A 17 -8.29 47.75 -3.77
CA ILE A 17 -7.31 47.02 -2.95
C ILE A 17 -7.94 45.81 -2.26
N GLY A 18 -9.18 45.94 -1.77
CA GLY A 18 -9.93 44.83 -1.17
C GLY A 18 -10.20 43.71 -2.17
N ASP A 19 -10.44 44.04 -3.44
CA ASP A 19 -10.72 43.06 -4.50
C ASP A 19 -9.46 42.30 -4.94
N MET A 20 -8.29 42.94 -4.93
CA MET A 20 -6.99 42.27 -5.17
C MET A 20 -6.60 41.36 -4.01
N LEU A 21 -6.81 41.81 -2.76
CA LEU A 21 -6.57 40.99 -1.58
C LEU A 21 -7.52 39.79 -1.54
N GLY A 22 -8.78 39.99 -1.92
CA GLY A 22 -9.77 38.92 -2.07
C GLY A 22 -9.32 37.87 -3.10
N LYS A 23 -8.74 38.31 -4.23
CA LYS A 23 -8.18 37.40 -5.25
C LYS A 23 -6.97 36.63 -4.73
N VAL A 24 -6.02 37.27 -4.03
CA VAL A 24 -4.85 36.57 -3.45
C VAL A 24 -5.27 35.53 -2.41
N VAL A 25 -6.28 35.84 -1.57
CA VAL A 25 -6.82 34.88 -0.60
C VAL A 25 -7.56 33.74 -1.28
N ALA A 26 -8.30 34.02 -2.36
CA ALA A 26 -8.96 33.00 -3.17
C ALA A 26 -7.95 32.08 -3.85
N ASP A 27 -6.91 32.64 -4.48
CA ASP A 27 -5.84 31.89 -5.15
C ASP A 27 -5.04 31.05 -4.16
N ALA A 28 -4.75 31.58 -2.96
CA ALA A 28 -4.07 30.83 -1.91
C ALA A 28 -4.90 29.64 -1.41
N ARG A 29 -6.22 29.82 -1.31
CA ARG A 29 -7.13 28.74 -0.94
C ARG A 29 -7.23 27.68 -2.04
N GLU A 30 -7.34 28.09 -3.30
CA GLU A 30 -7.38 27.18 -4.45
C GLU A 30 -6.08 26.37 -4.55
N LEU A 31 -4.92 27.01 -4.32
CA LEU A 31 -3.63 26.33 -4.25
C LEU A 31 -3.57 25.32 -3.10
N ALA A 32 -4.08 25.66 -1.91
CA ALA A 32 -4.12 24.75 -0.78
C ALA A 32 -5.03 23.53 -1.05
N GLU A 33 -6.17 23.74 -1.69
CA GLU A 33 -7.07 22.66 -2.12
C GLU A 33 -6.39 21.75 -3.16
N ALA A 34 -5.66 22.33 -4.12
CA ALA A 34 -4.89 21.59 -5.12
C ALA A 34 -3.72 20.77 -4.54
N GLU A 35 -3.02 21.27 -3.51
CA GLU A 35 -1.96 20.50 -2.85
C GLU A 35 -2.50 19.28 -2.08
N VAL A 36 -3.66 19.43 -1.42
CA VAL A 36 -4.34 18.32 -0.75
C VAL A 36 -4.78 17.27 -1.78
N GLU A 37 -5.33 17.71 -2.91
CA GLU A 37 -5.70 16.80 -3.99
C GLU A 37 -4.47 16.09 -4.59
N LEU A 38 -3.38 16.82 -4.82
CA LEU A 38 -2.14 16.27 -5.34
C LEU A 38 -1.47 15.28 -4.36
N ALA A 39 -1.53 15.55 -3.06
CA ALA A 39 -1.09 14.62 -2.02
C ALA A 39 -1.93 13.34 -2.02
N LYS A 40 -3.26 13.47 -2.14
CA LYS A 40 -4.20 12.35 -2.23
C LYS A 40 -3.96 11.51 -3.47
N VAL A 41 -3.74 12.14 -4.62
CA VAL A 41 -3.41 11.46 -5.89
C VAL A 41 -2.05 10.77 -5.81
N LYS A 42 -1.02 11.40 -5.23
CA LYS A 42 0.30 10.77 -5.02
C LYS A 42 0.24 9.55 -4.10
N ALA A 43 -0.57 9.62 -3.04
CA ALA A 43 -0.79 8.50 -2.13
C ALA A 43 -1.49 7.33 -2.84
N LEU A 44 -2.55 7.63 -3.60
CA LEU A 44 -3.28 6.63 -4.38
C LEU A 44 -2.44 6.06 -5.54
N SER A 45 -1.61 6.86 -6.19
CA SER A 45 -0.76 6.41 -7.29
C SER A 45 0.34 5.46 -6.80
N HIS A 46 0.91 5.72 -5.62
CA HIS A 46 1.83 4.79 -4.96
C HIS A 46 1.12 3.48 -4.61
N ALA A 47 -0.07 3.55 -3.99
CA ALA A 47 -0.85 2.36 -3.66
C ALA A 47 -1.23 1.53 -4.89
N ASN A 48 -1.63 2.18 -5.99
CA ASN A 48 -2.04 1.49 -7.21
C ASN A 48 -0.84 0.83 -7.94
N ARG A 49 0.37 1.40 -7.81
CA ARG A 49 1.60 0.79 -8.35
C ARG A 49 1.94 -0.53 -7.64
N TYR A 50 1.64 -0.65 -6.35
CA TYR A 50 1.86 -1.88 -5.59
C TYR A 50 0.71 -2.89 -5.68
N ARG A 51 -0.48 -2.50 -6.14
CA ARG A 51 -1.66 -3.39 -6.22
C ARG A 51 -1.41 -4.65 -7.06
N ARG A 52 -0.86 -4.49 -8.27
CA ARG A 52 -0.57 -5.63 -9.17
C ARG A 52 0.49 -6.59 -8.58
N PRO A 53 1.68 -6.12 -8.16
CA PRO A 53 2.67 -7.03 -7.58
C PRO A 53 2.20 -7.64 -6.25
N ALA A 54 1.42 -6.93 -5.43
CA ALA A 54 0.86 -7.49 -4.20
C ALA A 54 -0.10 -8.65 -4.46
N ILE A 55 -0.98 -8.54 -5.45
CA ILE A 55 -1.89 -9.63 -5.84
C ILE A 55 -1.10 -10.82 -6.39
N LEU A 56 -0.11 -10.57 -7.24
CA LEU A 56 0.73 -11.64 -7.80
C LEU A 56 1.57 -12.34 -6.71
N LEU A 57 2.12 -11.59 -5.76
CA LEU A 57 2.86 -12.15 -4.62
C LEU A 57 1.90 -12.96 -3.72
N GLY A 58 0.72 -12.45 -3.42
CA GLY A 58 -0.31 -13.18 -2.69
C GLY A 58 -0.68 -14.49 -3.37
N ALA A 59 -0.90 -14.48 -4.68
CA ALA A 59 -1.15 -15.69 -5.47
C ALA A 59 0.04 -16.65 -5.42
N ALA A 60 1.27 -16.17 -5.62
CA ALA A 60 2.48 -16.98 -5.55
C ALA A 60 2.64 -17.63 -4.17
N LEU A 61 2.34 -16.91 -3.08
CA LEU A 61 2.39 -17.44 -1.72
C LEU A 61 1.33 -18.53 -1.49
N LEU A 62 0.11 -18.35 -2.00
CA LEU A 62 -0.92 -19.38 -1.98
C LEU A 62 -0.47 -20.65 -2.72
N PHE A 63 0.12 -20.50 -3.91
CA PHE A 63 0.67 -21.63 -4.66
C PHE A 63 1.85 -22.29 -3.95
N ALA A 64 2.71 -21.52 -3.28
CA ALA A 64 3.81 -22.07 -2.49
C ALA A 64 3.29 -22.93 -1.34
N ILE A 65 2.28 -22.45 -0.60
CA ILE A 65 1.64 -23.21 0.48
C ILE A 65 1.00 -24.49 -0.09
N ALA A 66 0.23 -24.37 -1.17
CA ALA A 66 -0.40 -25.52 -1.83
C ALA A 66 0.65 -26.55 -2.30
N GLY A 67 1.76 -26.09 -2.87
CA GLY A 67 2.87 -26.93 -3.30
C GLY A 67 3.54 -27.67 -2.14
N VAL A 68 3.78 -26.99 -1.00
CA VAL A 68 4.33 -27.63 0.20
C VAL A 68 3.39 -28.72 0.72
N VAL A 69 2.08 -28.44 0.82
CA VAL A 69 1.09 -29.44 1.23
C VAL A 69 1.07 -30.62 0.28
N ALA A 70 1.00 -30.37 -1.04
CA ALA A 70 1.00 -31.42 -2.05
C ALA A 70 2.29 -32.27 -2.01
N LEU A 71 3.45 -31.64 -1.76
CA LEU A 71 4.73 -32.34 -1.61
C LEU A 71 4.71 -33.27 -0.39
N ILE A 72 4.24 -32.80 0.77
CA ILE A 72 4.11 -33.61 1.98
C ILE A 72 3.17 -34.79 1.74
N LEU A 73 2.02 -34.56 1.10
CA LEU A 73 1.07 -35.62 0.75
C LEU A 73 1.68 -36.64 -0.22
N THR A 74 2.45 -36.18 -1.21
CA THR A 74 3.14 -37.06 -2.19
C THR A 74 4.18 -37.93 -1.51
N ILE A 75 4.99 -37.36 -0.61
CA ILE A 75 5.98 -38.11 0.19
C ILE A 75 5.26 -39.14 1.07
N GLY A 76 4.19 -38.72 1.75
CA GLY A 76 3.39 -39.60 2.61
C GLY A 76 2.77 -40.75 1.83
N ALA A 77 2.20 -40.47 0.65
CA ALA A 77 1.62 -41.48 -0.24
C ALA A 77 2.68 -42.44 -0.81
N ALA A 78 3.85 -41.93 -1.19
CA ALA A 78 4.96 -42.76 -1.65
C ALA A 78 5.44 -43.71 -0.56
N LEU A 79 5.68 -43.20 0.66
CA LEU A 79 6.09 -44.01 1.81
C LEU A 79 4.98 -44.96 2.27
N ALA A 80 3.72 -44.60 2.09
CA ALA A 80 2.59 -45.45 2.41
C ALA A 80 2.61 -46.78 1.63
N THR A 81 3.23 -46.80 0.44
CA THR A 81 3.38 -48.05 -0.35
C THR A 81 4.36 -49.04 0.28
N LEU A 82 5.29 -48.58 1.14
CA LEU A 82 6.31 -49.42 1.78
C LEU A 82 5.92 -49.84 3.20
N ILE A 83 5.44 -48.89 4.00
CA ILE A 83 5.23 -49.07 5.45
C ILE A 83 3.76 -48.87 5.89
N GLY A 84 2.86 -48.76 4.92
CA GLY A 84 1.43 -48.54 5.13
C GLY A 84 1.05 -47.06 5.33
N PRO A 85 -0.25 -46.72 5.18
CA PRO A 85 -0.74 -45.33 5.17
C PRO A 85 -0.38 -44.52 6.41
N LEU A 86 -0.50 -45.12 7.60
CA LEU A 86 -0.18 -44.46 8.86
C LEU A 86 1.33 -44.20 8.99
N GLY A 87 2.16 -45.18 8.64
CA GLY A 87 3.62 -45.04 8.69
C GLY A 87 4.11 -43.95 7.73
N GLY A 88 3.63 -43.97 6.49
CA GLY A 88 4.02 -42.98 5.48
C GLY A 88 3.62 -41.56 5.87
N GLY A 89 2.39 -41.38 6.36
CA GLY A 89 1.91 -40.08 6.83
C GLY A 89 2.71 -39.54 8.03
N LEU A 90 3.03 -40.41 9.00
CA LEU A 90 3.81 -40.01 10.18
C LEU A 90 5.22 -39.57 9.80
N ILE A 91 5.92 -40.33 8.94
CA ILE A 91 7.28 -39.96 8.52
C ILE A 91 7.25 -38.65 7.72
N ALA A 92 6.32 -38.49 6.78
CA ALA A 92 6.19 -37.24 6.03
C ALA A 92 5.94 -36.03 6.96
N THR A 93 5.11 -36.22 7.99
CA THR A 93 4.84 -35.19 9.01
C THR A 93 6.09 -34.86 9.82
N LEU A 94 6.86 -35.86 10.25
CA LEU A 94 8.11 -35.64 10.97
C LEU A 94 9.15 -34.89 10.12
N ILE A 95 9.27 -35.21 8.84
CA ILE A 95 10.14 -34.49 7.90
C ILE A 95 9.70 -33.02 7.80
N ALA A 96 8.40 -32.76 7.63
CA ALA A 96 7.88 -31.40 7.54
C ALA A 96 8.15 -30.59 8.82
N LEU A 97 7.94 -31.19 10.00
CA LEU A 97 8.24 -30.56 11.28
C LEU A 97 9.74 -30.30 11.48
N ALA A 98 10.61 -31.21 11.05
CA ALA A 98 12.05 -31.02 11.11
C ALA A 98 12.50 -29.82 10.26
N ILE A 99 11.97 -29.70 9.03
CA ILE A 99 12.24 -28.56 8.15
C ILE A 99 11.72 -27.26 8.76
N ALA A 100 10.47 -27.27 9.25
CA ALA A 100 9.88 -26.09 9.89
C ALA A 100 10.66 -25.65 11.14
N GLY A 101 11.07 -26.59 11.98
CA GLY A 101 11.93 -26.33 13.14
C GLY A 101 13.29 -25.76 12.73
N GLY A 102 13.91 -26.31 11.69
CA GLY A 102 15.17 -25.79 11.14
C GLY A 102 15.06 -24.35 10.64
N LEU A 103 14.00 -24.04 9.88
CA LEU A 103 13.72 -22.68 9.41
C LEU A 103 13.46 -21.72 10.57
N ALA A 104 12.72 -22.15 11.60
CA ALA A 104 12.45 -21.32 12.78
C ALA A 104 13.73 -21.00 13.57
N MET A 105 14.61 -21.99 13.76
CA MET A 105 15.90 -21.79 14.40
C MET A 105 16.80 -20.86 13.58
N TRP A 106 16.84 -21.03 12.26
CA TRP A 106 17.61 -20.17 11.37
C TRP A 106 17.10 -18.72 11.41
N ALA A 107 15.80 -18.51 11.35
CA ALA A 107 15.19 -17.19 11.48
C ALA A 107 15.56 -16.52 12.81
N LYS A 108 15.50 -17.27 13.92
CA LYS A 108 15.93 -16.77 15.23
C LYS A 108 17.40 -16.35 15.22
N SER A 109 18.29 -17.21 14.72
CA SER A 109 19.73 -16.91 14.64
C SER A 109 20.02 -15.70 13.75
N SER A 110 19.23 -15.49 12.70
CA SER A 110 19.41 -14.35 11.80
C SER A 110 19.03 -13.03 12.46
N LEU A 111 18.09 -13.03 13.41
CA LEU A 111 17.74 -11.81 14.17
C LEU A 111 18.82 -11.49 15.21
N GLU A 112 19.32 -12.51 15.92
CA GLU A 112 20.39 -12.34 16.92
C GLU A 112 21.70 -11.82 16.32
N ASN A 113 21.95 -12.04 15.04
CA ASN A 113 23.15 -11.54 14.35
C ASN A 113 23.03 -10.10 13.84
N ILE A 114 21.84 -9.50 13.89
CA ILE A 114 21.58 -8.13 13.41
C ILE A 114 21.59 -7.11 14.57
N GLU A 115 21.38 -7.57 15.81
CA GLU A 115 21.62 -6.80 17.05
C GLU A 115 23.10 -6.73 17.42
#